data_AF-A0A9E3AFI2-F1
#
_entry.id   AF-A0A9E3AFI2-F1
#
_cell.length_a   1.000
_cell.length_b   1.000
_cell.length_c   1.000
_cell.angle_alpha   90.00
_cell.angle_beta   90.00
_cell.angle_gamma   90.00
#
_symmetry.space_group_name_H-M   'P 1'
#
loop_
_entity.id
_entity.type
_entity.pdbx_description
1 polymer ?
#
loop_
_entity_poly.entity_id
_entity_poly.type
_entity_poly.pdbx_seq_one_letter_code
_entity_poly.pdbx_strand_id
1 'polypeptide(L)'
;MSVELVKEDDDPREEEAWIMGSNPDAAIRVRNLALYLERGGSLKEVRLVEGETGGWTVWVRLASRPGEYRLNIYKSDAPKVYRDVGRAIAACRDDFGYYGPITLSTERQPKGPVGEAAQAAERKDGVE
;
A
#
# COMPACT_ATOMS: atom_id res chain seq x y z
N MET A 1 3.59 15.51 -44.28
CA MET A 1 4.18 14.78 -43.15
C MET A 1 3.15 14.79 -42.03
N SER A 2 2.42 13.71 -41.86
CA SER A 2 1.41 13.56 -40.81
C SER A 2 2.04 12.70 -39.71
N VAL A 3 2.06 13.21 -38.49
CA VAL A 3 2.60 12.50 -37.32
C VAL A 3 1.46 11.70 -36.72
N GLU A 4 1.50 10.38 -36.86
CA GLU A 4 0.53 9.49 -36.19
C GLU A 4 0.90 9.41 -34.71
N LEU A 5 0.03 9.93 -33.83
CA LEU A 5 0.12 9.66 -32.40
C LEU A 5 -0.22 8.19 -32.17
N VAL A 6 0.79 7.40 -31.84
CA VAL A 6 0.62 6.07 -31.26
C VAL A 6 -0.09 6.25 -29.92
N LYS A 7 -1.35 5.83 -29.84
CA LYS A 7 -2.04 5.65 -28.57
C LYS A 7 -1.38 4.45 -27.89
N GLU A 8 -0.74 4.69 -26.75
CA GLU A 8 -0.37 3.63 -25.82
C GLU A 8 -1.67 2.90 -25.43
N ASP A 9 -1.76 1.64 -25.84
CA ASP A 9 -2.78 0.68 -25.42
C ASP A 9 -2.76 0.58 -23.89
N ASP A 10 -3.80 1.13 -23.27
CA ASP A 10 -4.17 0.88 -21.88
C ASP A 10 -4.62 -0.59 -21.82
N ASP A 11 -3.68 -1.49 -21.51
CA ASP A 11 -3.93 -2.94 -21.50
C ASP A 11 -4.82 -3.30 -20.31
N PRO A 12 -6.08 -3.73 -20.52
CA PRO A 12 -7.01 -4.03 -19.44
C PRO A 12 -6.68 -5.34 -18.70
N ARG A 13 -5.55 -6.01 -19.02
CA ARG A 13 -5.10 -7.25 -18.37
C ARG A 13 -4.10 -7.01 -17.24
N GLU A 14 -3.72 -5.76 -16.96
CA GLU A 14 -2.95 -5.41 -15.75
C GLU A 14 -3.85 -5.29 -14.49
N GLU A 15 -5.17 -5.46 -14.61
CA GLU A 15 -6.13 -5.39 -13.50
C GLU A 15 -6.17 -6.63 -12.58
N GLU A 16 -5.47 -7.73 -12.92
CA GLU A 16 -5.62 -9.03 -12.22
C GLU A 16 -4.29 -9.74 -11.87
N ALA A 17 -3.42 -9.06 -11.15
CA ALA A 17 -2.40 -9.65 -10.28
C ALA A 17 -1.97 -8.48 -9.39
N TRP A 18 -1.84 -8.53 -8.07
CA TRP A 18 -0.97 -9.38 -7.28
C TRP A 18 -1.49 -9.34 -5.84
N ILE A 19 -2.22 -10.36 -5.42
CA ILE A 19 -2.43 -10.63 -3.99
C ILE A 19 -1.32 -11.61 -3.59
N MET A 20 -0.23 -11.09 -3.05
CA MET A 20 0.63 -11.86 -2.16
C MET A 20 0.51 -11.30 -0.75
N GLY A 21 -0.08 -12.12 0.13
CA GLY A 21 0.08 -12.05 1.59
C GLY A 21 -0.49 -10.81 2.29
N SER A 22 -1.81 -10.76 2.53
CA SER A 22 -2.35 -10.06 3.71
C SER A 22 -3.76 -10.54 3.96
N ASN A 23 -3.97 -11.16 5.13
CA ASN A 23 -5.25 -11.64 5.63
C ASN A 23 -6.39 -10.64 5.29
N PRO A 24 -7.43 -11.01 4.53
CA PRO A 24 -8.53 -10.10 4.20
C PRO A 24 -9.22 -9.53 5.45
N ASP A 25 -9.16 -10.22 6.59
CA ASP A 25 -9.64 -9.72 7.89
C ASP A 25 -8.86 -8.49 8.40
N ALA A 26 -7.63 -8.28 7.92
CA ALA A 26 -6.82 -7.11 8.24
C ALA A 26 -7.04 -5.94 7.26
N ALA A 27 -8.04 -5.99 6.38
CA ALA A 27 -8.36 -4.85 5.51
C ALA A 27 -9.51 -4.01 6.07
N ILE A 28 -9.34 -2.68 6.08
CA ILE A 28 -10.42 -1.73 6.38
C ILE A 28 -10.77 -0.89 5.16
N ARG A 29 -12.07 -0.79 4.86
CA ARG A 29 -12.58 0.06 3.78
C ARG A 29 -12.51 1.53 4.20
N VAL A 30 -12.16 2.43 3.26
CA VAL A 30 -12.13 3.89 3.50
C VAL A 30 -13.43 4.40 4.10
N ARG A 31 -14.59 3.93 3.62
CA ARG A 31 -15.90 4.30 4.19
C ARG A 31 -16.04 3.88 5.65
N ASN A 32 -15.55 2.69 6.00
CA ASN A 32 -15.60 2.18 7.37
C ASN A 32 -14.64 2.98 8.28
N LEU A 33 -13.48 3.36 7.75
CA LEU A 33 -12.53 4.22 8.44
C LEU A 33 -13.12 5.61 8.69
N ALA A 34 -13.70 6.24 7.66
CA ALA A 34 -14.37 7.54 7.77
C ALA A 34 -15.47 7.51 8.84
N LEU A 35 -16.36 6.52 8.79
CA LEU A 35 -17.41 6.34 9.81
C LEU A 35 -16.85 6.13 11.22
N TYR A 36 -15.70 5.45 11.36
CA TYR A 36 -15.03 5.29 12.65
C TYR A 36 -14.50 6.63 13.18
N LEU A 37 -13.86 7.43 12.31
CA LEU A 37 -13.32 8.75 12.67
C LEU A 37 -14.45 9.75 13.00
N GLU A 38 -15.52 9.78 12.21
CA GLU A 38 -16.72 10.60 12.45
C GLU A 38 -17.37 10.31 13.82
N ARG A 39 -17.24 9.08 14.32
CA ARG A 39 -17.75 8.66 15.64
C ARG A 39 -16.79 8.97 16.79
N GLY A 40 -15.76 9.78 16.56
CA GLY A 40 -14.75 10.14 17.57
C GLY A 40 -13.61 9.12 17.70
N GLY A 41 -13.54 8.14 16.80
CA GLY A 41 -12.37 7.30 16.66
C GLY A 41 -11.15 8.09 16.19
N SER A 42 -9.95 7.54 16.40
CA SER A 42 -8.70 8.18 15.95
C SER A 42 -7.67 7.15 15.52
N LEU A 43 -6.74 7.58 14.66
CA LEU A 43 -5.59 6.78 14.28
C LEU A 43 -4.48 6.95 15.31
N LYS A 44 -3.87 5.84 15.71
CA LYS A 44 -2.69 5.82 16.58
C LYS A 44 -1.40 5.92 15.76
N GLU A 45 -1.35 5.20 14.65
CA GLU A 45 -0.14 5.04 13.83
C GLU A 45 -0.51 4.90 12.36
N VAL A 46 0.32 5.46 11.49
CA VAL A 46 0.22 5.30 10.04
C VAL A 46 1.57 4.89 9.47
N ARG A 47 1.54 3.89 8.60
CA ARG A 47 2.69 3.40 7.85
C ARG A 47 2.37 3.35 6.37
N LEU A 48 3.27 3.87 5.54
CA LEU A 48 3.20 3.78 4.08
C LEU A 48 4.24 2.78 3.63
N VAL A 49 3.81 1.77 2.87
CA VAL A 49 4.67 0.70 2.37
C VAL A 49 4.74 0.81 0.86
N GLU A 50 5.93 1.08 0.34
CA GLU A 50 6.23 1.01 -1.09
C GLU A 50 6.38 -0.46 -1.50
N GLY A 51 5.49 -0.94 -2.36
CA GLY A 51 5.58 -2.26 -2.95
C GLY A 51 6.65 -2.35 -4.04
N GLU A 52 6.92 -3.55 -4.51
CA GLU A 52 7.97 -3.83 -5.51
C GLU A 52 7.80 -3.02 -6.81
N THR A 53 6.56 -2.80 -7.23
CA THR A 53 6.20 -2.04 -8.44
C THR A 53 6.29 -0.52 -8.25
N GLY A 54 6.58 -0.04 -7.02
CA GLY A 54 6.68 1.39 -6.69
C GLY A 54 5.41 2.06 -6.22
N GLY A 55 4.32 1.31 -6.16
CA GLY A 55 3.08 1.80 -5.60
C GLY A 55 3.10 1.77 -4.07
N TRP A 56 2.34 2.67 -3.45
CA TRP A 56 2.33 2.87 -2.00
C TRP A 56 1.02 2.40 -1.37
N THR A 57 1.10 1.55 -0.35
CA THR A 57 -0.05 1.08 0.42
C THR A 57 -0.10 1.76 1.78
N VAL A 58 -1.30 2.17 2.21
CA VAL A 58 -1.52 2.76 3.55
C VAL A 58 -1.91 1.67 4.54
N TRP A 59 -1.17 1.60 5.63
CA TRP A 59 -1.45 0.78 6.81
C TRP A 59 -1.73 1.70 8.01
N VAL A 60 -2.73 1.34 8.80
CA VAL A 60 -3.18 2.15 9.94
C VAL A 60 -3.38 1.29 11.18
N ARG A 61 -3.08 1.86 12.36
CA ARG A 61 -3.52 1.32 13.65
C ARG A 61 -4.54 2.26 14.25
N LEU A 62 -5.64 1.71 14.75
CA LEU A 62 -6.71 2.48 15.38
C LEU A 62 -6.42 2.63 16.88
N ALA A 63 -6.73 3.78 17.48
CA ALA A 63 -6.44 4.03 18.88
C ALA A 63 -7.24 3.12 19.83
N SER A 64 -8.48 2.79 19.45
CA SER A 64 -9.42 2.03 20.30
C SER A 64 -9.59 0.58 19.88
N ARG A 65 -8.85 0.10 18.87
CA ARG A 65 -8.94 -1.28 18.39
C ARG A 65 -7.54 -1.87 18.19
N PRO A 66 -7.29 -3.09 18.66
CA PRO A 66 -6.03 -3.77 18.39
C PRO A 66 -5.94 -4.14 16.91
N GLY A 67 -4.72 -4.14 16.38
CA GLY A 67 -4.44 -4.58 15.01
C GLY A 67 -3.89 -3.47 14.12
N GLU A 68 -3.21 -3.90 13.07
CA GLU A 68 -2.80 -3.07 11.95
C GLU A 68 -3.70 -3.42 10.76
N TYR A 69 -4.21 -2.41 10.08
CA TYR A 69 -5.17 -2.57 9.00
C TYR A 69 -4.65 -1.95 7.73
N ARG A 70 -4.77 -2.69 6.62
CA ARG A 70 -4.53 -2.17 5.29
C ARG A 70 -5.76 -1.41 4.80
N LEU A 71 -5.56 -0.23 4.23
CA LEU A 71 -6.63 0.60 3.72
C LEU A 71 -7.05 0.21 2.28
N ASN A 72 -8.35 -0.08 2.06
CA ASN A 72 -8.91 -0.44 0.75
C ASN A 72 -10.10 0.47 0.35
N ILE A 73 -10.40 0.60 -0.95
CA ILE A 73 -11.61 1.31 -1.44
C ILE A 73 -12.78 0.34 -1.62
N TYR A 74 -14.01 0.84 -1.55
CA TYR A 74 -15.26 0.10 -1.77
C TYR A 74 -15.44 -0.49 -3.19
N LYS A 75 -14.71 0.02 -4.20
CA LYS A 75 -14.81 -0.44 -5.60
C LYS A 75 -13.70 -1.40 -6.04
N SER A 76 -12.57 -1.39 -5.34
CA SER A 76 -11.48 -2.34 -5.58
C SER A 76 -11.42 -3.23 -4.36
N ASP A 77 -11.89 -4.47 -4.48
CA ASP A 77 -11.67 -5.46 -3.42
C ASP A 77 -10.15 -5.69 -3.19
N ALA A 78 -9.33 -5.35 -4.19
CA ALA A 78 -7.88 -5.22 -4.13
C ALA A 78 -7.38 -4.00 -3.30
N PRO A 79 -6.17 -4.08 -2.71
CA PRO A 79 -5.54 -2.97 -2.01
C PRO A 79 -5.48 -1.69 -2.85
N LYS A 80 -5.80 -0.55 -2.23
CA LYS A 80 -5.55 0.74 -2.88
C LYS A 80 -4.06 1.01 -2.84
N VAL A 81 -3.47 1.04 -4.04
CA VAL A 81 -2.08 1.40 -4.24
C VAL A 81 -2.02 2.83 -4.77
N TYR A 82 -1.36 3.73 -4.04
CA TYR A 82 -1.13 5.10 -4.46
C TYR A 82 0.07 5.14 -5.39
N ARG A 83 -0.04 5.86 -6.51
CA ARG A 83 1.05 6.01 -7.49
C ARG A 83 2.29 6.67 -6.90
N ASP A 84 2.11 7.58 -5.95
CA ASP A 84 3.19 8.33 -5.32
C ASP A 84 2.93 8.52 -3.82
N VAL A 85 4.01 8.66 -3.06
CA VAL A 85 3.98 8.85 -1.60
C VAL A 85 3.29 10.14 -1.19
N GLY A 86 3.36 11.19 -2.02
CA GLY A 86 2.73 12.48 -1.74
C GLY A 86 1.21 12.38 -1.65
N ARG A 87 0.59 11.67 -2.60
CA ARG A 87 -0.85 11.37 -2.58
C ARG A 87 -1.26 10.51 -1.38
N ALA A 88 -0.43 9.54 -1.00
CA ALA A 88 -0.70 8.72 0.18
C ALA A 88 -0.65 9.56 1.47
N ILE A 89 0.31 10.49 1.58
CA ILE A 89 0.40 11.44 2.69
C ILE A 89 -0.80 12.39 2.69
N ALA A 90 -1.16 12.97 1.55
CA ALA A 90 -2.31 13.86 1.43
C ALA A 90 -3.59 13.18 1.91
N ALA A 91 -3.84 11.93 1.48
CA ALA A 91 -4.99 11.17 1.97
C ALA A 91 -4.97 10.98 3.51
N CYS A 92 -3.81 10.72 4.11
CA CYS A 92 -3.71 10.59 5.56
C CYS A 92 -4.00 11.91 6.30
N ARG A 93 -3.60 13.05 5.74
CA ARG A 93 -3.74 14.37 6.35
C ARG A 93 -5.14 14.94 6.14
N ASP A 94 -5.57 14.96 4.89
CA ASP A 94 -6.76 15.67 4.42
C ASP A 94 -8.02 14.83 4.64
N ASP A 95 -7.97 13.53 4.33
CA ASP A 95 -9.14 12.66 4.44
C ASP A 95 -9.30 12.05 5.84
N PHE A 96 -8.19 11.70 6.52
CA PHE A 96 -8.23 11.01 7.82
C PHE A 96 -7.84 11.88 9.01
N GLY A 97 -7.41 13.11 8.77
CA GLY A 97 -7.03 14.04 9.85
C GLY A 97 -5.87 13.55 10.71
N TYR A 98 -5.00 12.68 10.20
CA TYR A 98 -3.88 12.15 10.97
C TYR A 98 -2.66 13.07 10.86
N TYR A 99 -2.36 13.77 11.95
CA TYR A 99 -1.24 14.71 11.99
C TYR A 99 0.04 14.16 12.66
N GLY A 100 0.02 12.90 13.11
CA GLY A 100 1.18 12.24 13.73
C GLY A 100 2.29 11.84 12.77
N PRO A 101 3.34 11.16 13.26
CA PRO A 101 4.43 10.64 12.44
C PRO A 101 3.93 9.60 11.42
N ILE A 102 4.39 9.71 10.17
CA ILE A 102 4.11 8.71 9.13
C ILE A 102 5.39 7.92 8.88
N THR A 103 5.36 6.62 9.16
CA THR A 103 6.49 5.73 8.91
C THR A 103 6.52 5.33 7.45
N LEU A 104 7.66 5.46 6.78
CA LEU A 104 7.86 4.93 5.42
C LEU A 104 8.60 3.60 5.50
N SER A 105 8.18 2.64 4.69
CA SER A 105 8.84 1.35 4.51
C SER A 105 8.83 0.96 3.04
N THR A 106 9.76 0.12 2.61
CA THR A 106 9.81 -0.37 1.23
C THR A 106 10.02 -1.89 1.22
N GLU A 107 9.28 -2.55 0.35
CA GLU A 107 9.43 -3.97 0.03
C GLU A 107 10.40 -4.16 -1.15
N ARG A 108 10.86 -3.06 -1.76
CA ARG A 108 11.81 -3.12 -2.87
C ARG A 108 13.15 -3.68 -2.39
N GLN A 109 13.58 -4.74 -3.05
CA GLN A 109 14.94 -5.24 -2.93
C GLN A 109 15.89 -4.45 -3.85
N PRO A 110 17.12 -4.18 -3.40
CA PRO A 110 18.11 -3.54 -4.25
C PRO A 110 18.39 -4.41 -5.48
N LYS A 111 18.30 -3.84 -6.68
CA LYS A 111 18.65 -4.53 -7.92
C LYS A 111 20.18 -4.55 -8.08
N GLY A 112 20.77 -5.73 -8.24
CA GLY A 112 22.20 -5.93 -8.48
C GLY A 112 22.82 -7.02 -7.60
N PRO A 113 24.15 -7.24 -7.69
CA PRO A 113 24.82 -8.41 -7.11
C PRO A 113 24.66 -8.50 -5.58
N VAL A 114 24.50 -7.37 -4.89
CA VAL A 114 24.26 -7.32 -3.44
C VAL A 114 22.86 -7.83 -3.09
N GLY A 115 21.84 -7.47 -3.87
CA GLY A 115 20.47 -7.95 -3.67
C GLY A 115 20.27 -9.40 -4.10
N GLU A 116 20.99 -9.86 -5.13
CA GLU A 116 21.01 -11.28 -5.52
C GLU A 116 21.70 -12.15 -4.48
N ALA A 117 22.80 -11.67 -3.89
CA ALA A 117 23.50 -12.37 -2.80
C ALA A 117 22.66 -12.45 -1.52
N ALA A 118 21.93 -11.39 -1.15
CA ALA A 118 21.03 -11.40 0.00
C ALA A 118 19.90 -12.42 -0.16
N GLN A 119 19.23 -12.45 -1.32
CA GLN A 119 18.17 -13.43 -1.62
C GLN A 119 18.69 -14.88 -1.65
N ALA A 120 19.91 -15.10 -2.12
CA ALA A 120 20.54 -16.42 -2.15
C ALA A 120 20.93 -16.91 -0.74
N ALA A 121 21.23 -16.01 0.19
CA ALA A 121 21.53 -16.34 1.58
C ALA A 121 20.25 -16.72 2.35
N GLU A 122 19.16 -15.98 2.20
CA GLU A 122 17.87 -16.28 2.85
C GLU A 122 17.28 -17.64 2.40
N ARG A 123 17.47 -18.03 1.14
CA ARG A 123 17.03 -19.34 0.63
C ARG A 123 17.80 -20.53 1.21
N LYS A 124 19.01 -20.32 1.74
CA LYS A 124 19.82 -21.39 2.36
C LYS A 124 19.49 -21.62 3.83
N ASP A 125 18.93 -20.63 4.51
CA ASP A 125 18.58 -20.68 5.94
C ASP A 125 17.17 -21.27 6.19
N GLY A 126 16.31 -21.30 5.17
CA GLY A 126 14.95 -21.88 5.24
C GLY A 126 14.85 -23.37 4.94
N VAL A 127 15.99 -24.08 4.89
CA VAL A 127 16.06 -25.54 4.71
C VAL A 127 16.76 -26.15 5.93
N GLU A 128 16.03 -26.23 7.04
CA GLU A 128 16.28 -27.18 8.14
C GLU A 128 14.96 -27.81 8.59
#